data_AF-A0A7Y4UA96-F1
#
_entry.id   AF-A0A7Y4UA96-F1
#
_cell.length_a   1.000
_cell.length_b   1.000
_cell.length_c   1.000
_cell.angle_alpha   90.00
_cell.angle_beta   90.00
_cell.angle_gamma   90.00
#
_symmetry.space_group_name_H-M   'P 1'
#
loop_
_entity.id
_entity.type
_entity.pdbx_description
1 polymer ?
#
loop_
_entity_poly.entity_id
_entity_poly.type
_entity_poly.pdbx_seq_one_letter_code
_entity_poly.pdbx_strand_id
1 'polypeptide(L)'
;KVINNQSITLEDLRRVAAHNAPDFIPAAAMSRETLFEKLLAEKIIKFGIVISGQGPEAYGMPEMFTPMQYINANRTLKRLTVLITDGRYSGVSYGAAIGHLTPEAKRGGGILYLQTGDLLQLNMRLRDITLIDRAALQKDGTIQESKENLVVTRKAIGKKRLQTINKRLLEVVPTNRMRDVTDAARGVIPNALAEAVGESYQPTVKNALAQAGD
;
A
#
# COMPACT_ATOMS: atom_id res chain seq x y z
N LYS A 1 18.59 15.99 3.02
CA LYS A 1 19.56 15.09 2.37
C LYS A 1 18.77 13.95 1.73
N VAL A 2 18.68 13.90 0.40
CA VAL A 2 18.29 12.66 -0.28
C VAL A 2 19.31 11.63 0.18
N ILE A 3 18.86 10.66 0.97
CA ILE A 3 19.72 9.60 1.48
C ILE A 3 20.38 8.98 0.24
N ASN A 4 21.70 8.83 0.28
CA ASN A 4 22.53 8.29 -0.79
C ASN A 4 22.21 6.79 -0.98
N ASN A 5 20.96 6.49 -1.33
CA ASN A 5 20.41 5.15 -1.34
C ASN A 5 20.60 4.60 -2.74
N GLN A 6 21.73 3.95 -2.96
CA GLN A 6 22.07 3.24 -4.21
C GLN A 6 21.30 1.92 -4.36
N SER A 7 20.12 1.80 -3.75
CA SER A 7 19.36 0.56 -3.75
C SER A 7 18.86 0.17 -5.14
N ILE A 8 18.68 1.13 -6.05
CA ILE A 8 18.35 0.94 -7.47
C ILE A 8 19.60 1.11 -8.31
N THR A 9 19.93 0.13 -9.15
CA THR A 9 21.11 0.13 -10.01
C THR A 9 20.83 0.83 -11.34
N LEU A 10 21.90 1.17 -12.08
CA LEU A 10 21.77 1.70 -13.44
C LEU A 10 21.01 0.74 -14.36
N GLU A 11 21.24 -0.56 -14.21
CA GLU A 11 20.58 -1.58 -15.03
C GLU A 11 19.07 -1.63 -14.75
N ASP A 12 18.65 -1.55 -13.48
CA ASP A 12 17.22 -1.48 -13.16
C ASP A 12 16.55 -0.29 -13.85
N LEU A 13 17.20 0.88 -13.81
CA LEU A 13 16.66 2.10 -14.42
C LEU A 13 16.52 1.94 -15.94
N ARG A 14 17.49 1.32 -16.61
CA ARG A 14 17.41 1.03 -18.05
C ARG A 14 16.27 0.08 -18.37
N ARG A 15 16.10 -0.99 -17.59
CA ARG A 15 15.03 -1.99 -17.81
C ARG A 15 13.65 -1.42 -17.54
N VAL A 16 13.49 -0.66 -16.46
CA VAL A 16 12.23 0.04 -16.16
C VAL A 16 11.92 1.08 -17.23
N ALA A 17 12.92 1.83 -17.71
CA ALA A 17 12.73 2.80 -18.79
C ALA A 17 12.24 2.12 -20.07
N ALA A 18 12.89 1.02 -20.48
CA ALA A 18 12.50 0.25 -21.66
C ALA A 18 11.06 -0.30 -21.55
N HIS A 19 10.63 -0.69 -20.36
CA HIS A 19 9.25 -1.16 -20.15
C HIS A 19 8.23 -0.01 -20.17
N ASN A 20 8.51 1.09 -19.46
CA ASN A 20 7.55 2.19 -19.30
C ASN A 20 7.47 3.10 -20.53
N ALA A 21 8.56 3.23 -21.28
CA ALA A 21 8.67 4.06 -22.47
C ALA A 21 9.60 3.38 -23.49
N PRO A 22 9.09 2.46 -24.33
CA PRO A 22 9.89 1.74 -25.33
C PRO A 22 10.61 2.66 -26.33
N ASP A 23 10.03 3.83 -26.61
CA ASP A 23 10.60 4.83 -27.52
C ASP A 23 11.74 5.65 -26.86
N PHE A 24 11.87 5.58 -25.54
CA PHE A 24 12.94 6.26 -24.81
C PHE A 24 14.22 5.42 -24.88
N ILE A 25 15.19 5.89 -25.66
CA ILE A 25 16.50 5.24 -25.81
C ILE A 25 17.53 6.04 -24.99
N PRO A 26 17.96 5.56 -23.80
CA PRO A 26 18.99 6.22 -23.03
C PRO A 26 20.36 6.09 -23.71
N ALA A 27 21.13 7.18 -23.70
CA ALA A 27 22.51 7.16 -24.19
C ALA A 27 23.39 6.17 -23.40
N ALA A 28 24.21 5.38 -24.09
CA ALA A 28 25.00 4.30 -23.48
C ALA A 28 25.98 4.78 -22.39
N ALA A 29 26.54 5.99 -22.54
CA ALA A 29 27.52 6.57 -21.61
C ALA A 29 26.91 7.34 -20.42
N MET A 30 25.58 7.35 -20.28
CA MET A 30 24.90 8.12 -19.23
C MET A 30 25.11 7.51 -17.84
N SER A 31 25.43 8.35 -16.85
CA SER A 31 25.53 7.92 -15.46
C SER A 31 24.15 7.57 -14.88
N ARG A 32 24.14 6.82 -13.77
CA ARG A 32 22.93 6.43 -13.05
C ARG A 32 22.14 7.65 -12.60
N GLU A 33 22.81 8.64 -12.04
CA GLU A 33 22.21 9.86 -11.50
C GLU A 33 21.55 10.66 -12.63
N THR A 34 22.26 10.86 -13.74
CA THR A 34 21.73 11.60 -14.89
C THR A 34 20.54 10.87 -15.53
N LEU A 35 20.61 9.54 -15.65
CA LEU A 35 19.49 8.75 -16.15
C LEU A 35 18.27 8.86 -15.23
N PHE A 36 18.47 8.73 -13.92
CA PHE A 36 17.41 8.83 -12.94
C PHE A 36 16.69 10.18 -13.00
N GLU A 37 17.44 11.28 -13.00
CA GLU A 37 16.88 12.64 -13.13
C GLU A 37 16.11 12.81 -14.44
N LYS A 38 16.61 12.27 -15.55
CA LYS A 38 15.93 12.34 -16.85
C LYS A 38 14.62 11.55 -16.86
N LEU A 39 14.62 10.32 -16.34
CA LEU A 39 13.41 9.49 -16.24
C LEU A 39 12.34 10.13 -15.35
N LEU A 40 12.76 10.84 -14.30
CA LEU A 40 11.85 11.62 -13.45
C LEU A 40 11.31 12.86 -14.16
N ALA A 41 12.17 13.63 -14.82
CA ALA A 41 11.76 14.82 -15.56
C ALA A 41 10.73 14.50 -16.65
N GLU A 42 10.94 13.38 -17.36
CA GLU A 42 10.04 12.87 -18.40
C GLU A 42 8.83 12.09 -17.84
N LYS A 43 8.77 11.89 -16.51
CA LYS A 43 7.70 11.16 -15.80
C LYS A 43 7.54 9.70 -16.25
N ILE A 44 8.61 9.12 -16.76
CA ILE A 44 8.69 7.69 -17.15
C ILE A 44 8.65 6.82 -15.89
N ILE A 45 9.23 7.29 -14.78
CA ILE A 45 9.18 6.63 -13.47
C ILE A 45 8.50 7.52 -12.43
N LYS A 46 7.97 6.89 -11.37
CA LYS A 46 7.34 7.56 -10.23
C LYS A 46 7.92 7.09 -8.91
N PHE A 47 7.86 7.95 -7.90
CA PHE A 47 8.23 7.66 -6.52
C PHE A 47 7.06 7.08 -5.73
N GLY A 48 7.19 5.83 -5.27
CA GLY A 48 6.26 5.25 -4.31
C GLY A 48 6.59 5.67 -2.88
N ILE A 49 5.67 6.38 -2.22
CA ILE A 49 5.73 6.69 -0.79
C ILE A 49 4.75 5.77 -0.08
N VAL A 50 5.30 4.81 0.68
CA VAL A 50 4.52 3.81 1.40
C VAL A 50 4.38 4.22 2.87
N ILE A 51 3.15 4.35 3.34
CA ILE A 51 2.81 4.62 4.74
C ILE A 51 2.03 3.41 5.28
N SER A 52 2.76 2.46 5.87
CA SER A 52 2.20 1.21 6.41
C SER A 52 1.79 1.33 7.88
N GLY A 53 0.97 0.39 8.36
CA GLY A 53 0.56 0.32 9.76
C GLY A 53 -0.46 1.39 10.12
N GLN A 54 -1.26 1.79 9.14
CA GLN A 54 -2.38 2.70 9.28
C GLN A 54 -3.72 1.98 9.10
N GLY A 55 -3.73 0.65 9.04
CA GLY A 55 -4.95 -0.13 8.89
C GLY A 55 -5.86 -0.11 10.13
N PRO A 56 -7.02 -0.78 10.03
CA PRO A 56 -8.01 -0.86 11.10
C PRO A 56 -7.43 -1.36 12.43
N GLU A 57 -6.82 -2.54 12.44
CA GLU A 57 -6.29 -3.12 13.68
C GLU A 57 -4.94 -2.53 14.08
N ALA A 58 -4.21 -1.92 13.15
CA ALA A 58 -2.96 -1.23 13.43
C ALA A 58 -3.18 0.04 14.27
N TYR A 59 -4.04 0.94 13.81
CA TYR A 59 -4.20 2.27 14.39
C TYR A 59 -5.60 2.88 14.20
N GLY A 60 -6.61 2.04 13.92
CA GLY A 60 -8.00 2.49 13.75
C GLY A 60 -8.29 3.19 12.43
N MET A 61 -7.45 3.00 11.41
CA MET A 61 -7.64 3.55 10.06
C MET A 61 -7.90 5.08 10.02
N PRO A 62 -6.98 5.93 10.51
CA PRO A 62 -7.16 7.38 10.50
C PRO A 62 -7.13 7.96 9.07
N GLU A 63 -7.79 9.10 8.87
CA GLU A 63 -7.64 9.87 7.62
C GLU A 63 -6.30 10.61 7.60
N MET A 64 -5.48 10.29 6.60
CA MET A 64 -4.16 10.91 6.46
C MET A 64 -4.20 12.17 5.60
N PHE A 65 -4.53 13.30 6.21
CA PHE A 65 -4.53 14.60 5.51
C PHE A 65 -3.12 15.21 5.37
N THR A 66 -2.33 15.19 6.45
CA THR A 66 -1.07 15.93 6.54
C THR A 66 -0.01 15.51 5.51
N PRO A 67 0.30 14.20 5.29
CA PRO A 67 1.27 13.79 4.28
C PRO A 67 0.86 14.22 2.86
N MET A 68 -0.45 14.18 2.56
CA MET A 68 -0.97 14.62 1.27
C MET A 68 -0.79 16.11 1.07
N GLN A 69 -1.08 16.93 2.08
CA GLN A 69 -0.92 18.39 2.01
C GLN A 69 0.52 18.79 1.65
N TYR A 70 1.52 18.20 2.29
CA TYR A 70 2.93 18.51 2.01
C TYR A 70 3.35 18.13 0.58
N ILE A 71 2.89 16.97 0.09
CA ILE A 71 3.17 16.54 -1.29
C ILE A 71 2.42 17.43 -2.28
N ASN A 72 1.17 17.77 -1.99
CA ASN A 72 0.32 18.59 -2.84
C ASN A 72 0.81 20.04 -2.93
N ALA A 73 1.42 20.58 -1.88
CA ALA A 73 2.00 21.92 -1.86
C ALA A 73 3.14 22.08 -2.89
N ASN A 74 3.80 20.99 -3.27
CA ASN A 74 4.84 20.99 -4.29
C ASN A 74 4.31 20.42 -5.62
N ARG A 75 4.15 21.28 -6.63
CA ARG A 75 3.63 20.92 -7.96
C ARG A 75 4.42 19.81 -8.66
N THR A 76 5.73 19.75 -8.45
CA THR A 76 6.61 18.74 -9.04
C THR A 76 6.41 17.39 -8.34
N LEU A 77 6.50 17.35 -7.01
CA LEU A 77 6.30 16.12 -6.24
C LEU A 77 4.90 15.53 -6.45
N LYS A 78 3.88 16.39 -6.51
CA LYS A 78 2.50 15.99 -6.80
C LYS A 78 2.34 15.14 -8.06
N ARG A 79 3.11 15.42 -9.11
CA ARG A 79 3.05 14.67 -10.39
C ARG A 79 3.93 13.43 -10.42
N LEU A 80 4.97 13.40 -9.59
CA LEU A 80 6.00 12.35 -9.57
C LEU A 80 5.76 11.29 -8.51
N THR A 81 4.89 11.53 -7.53
CA THR A 81 4.69 10.62 -6.40
C THR A 81 3.40 9.82 -6.51
N VAL A 82 3.46 8.59 -5.98
CA VAL A 82 2.32 7.74 -5.70
C VAL A 82 2.32 7.48 -4.19
N LEU A 83 1.21 7.76 -3.54
CA LEU A 83 1.04 7.47 -2.12
C LEU A 83 0.36 6.11 -1.96
N ILE A 84 0.89 5.25 -1.10
CA ILE A 84 0.35 3.90 -0.87
C ILE A 84 0.22 3.68 0.64
N THR A 85 -0.94 3.20 1.08
CA THR A 85 -1.20 2.92 2.48
C THR A 85 -2.22 1.80 2.68
N ASP A 86 -2.11 1.12 3.81
CA ASP A 86 -3.14 0.23 4.35
C ASP A 86 -4.22 1.00 5.16
N GLY A 87 -4.07 2.31 5.33
CA GLY A 87 -5.06 3.22 5.93
C GLY A 87 -5.97 3.90 4.90
N ARG A 88 -6.43 5.12 5.21
CA ARG A 88 -7.31 5.90 4.32
C ARG A 88 -6.83 7.34 4.09
N TYR A 89 -7.22 7.91 2.94
CA TYR A 89 -6.96 9.29 2.57
C TYR A 89 -8.27 10.10 2.56
N SER A 90 -8.21 11.38 2.94
CA SER A 90 -9.35 12.30 2.85
C SER A 90 -9.48 12.89 1.43
N GLY A 91 -10.72 13.13 1.00
CA GLY A 91 -11.18 13.23 -0.41
C GLY A 91 -10.67 14.36 -1.30
N VAL A 92 -9.41 14.75 -1.23
CA VAL A 92 -8.73 15.67 -2.17
C VAL A 92 -7.42 15.06 -2.67
N SER A 93 -7.51 13.91 -3.34
CA SER A 93 -6.38 13.29 -4.02
C SER A 93 -6.20 13.90 -5.40
N TYR A 94 -5.28 14.87 -5.54
CA TYR A 94 -4.93 15.45 -6.83
C TYR A 94 -3.76 14.73 -7.54
N GLY A 95 -3.49 13.49 -7.14
CA GLY A 95 -2.44 12.58 -7.64
C GLY A 95 -2.83 11.12 -7.37
N ALA A 96 -1.97 10.16 -7.72
CA ALA A 96 -2.25 8.74 -7.48
C ALA A 96 -2.06 8.42 -5.99
N ALA A 97 -3.16 8.29 -5.26
CA ALA A 97 -3.19 7.91 -3.85
C ALA A 97 -3.99 6.61 -3.71
N ILE A 98 -3.34 5.57 -3.19
CA ILE A 98 -3.87 4.23 -3.03
C ILE A 98 -4.01 3.97 -1.53
N GLY A 99 -5.25 3.96 -1.05
CA GLY A 99 -5.59 3.55 0.30
C GLY A 99 -6.11 2.12 0.37
N HIS A 100 -6.42 1.68 1.59
CA HIS A 100 -7.10 0.42 1.88
C HIS A 100 -6.36 -0.83 1.39
N LEU A 101 -5.03 -0.74 1.27
CA LEU A 101 -4.24 -1.88 0.85
C LEU A 101 -4.41 -3.03 1.85
N THR A 102 -4.78 -4.20 1.32
CA THR A 102 -5.21 -5.36 2.09
C THR A 102 -4.44 -6.60 1.64
N PRO A 103 -3.98 -7.48 2.54
CA PRO A 103 -4.07 -7.38 4.01
C PRO A 103 -3.27 -6.21 4.59
N GLU A 104 -3.71 -5.66 5.71
CA GLU A 104 -2.99 -4.57 6.38
C GLU A 104 -1.66 -5.04 7.00
N ALA A 105 -0.77 -4.10 7.32
CA ALA A 105 0.54 -4.43 7.89
C ALA A 105 0.43 -5.18 9.23
N LYS A 106 -0.55 -4.84 10.08
CA LYS A 106 -0.74 -5.51 11.38
C LYS A 106 -1.03 -7.01 11.24
N ARG A 107 -1.72 -7.38 10.15
CA ARG A 107 -2.08 -8.76 9.80
C ARG A 107 -1.01 -9.46 8.96
N GLY A 108 0.16 -8.85 8.79
CA GLY A 108 1.25 -9.43 8.03
C GLY A 108 1.08 -9.34 6.52
N GLY A 109 0.28 -8.39 6.01
CA GLY A 109 0.18 -8.15 4.57
C GLY A 109 1.49 -7.66 3.95
N GLY A 110 1.61 -7.81 2.63
CA GLY A 110 2.86 -7.53 1.87
C GLY A 110 3.46 -6.14 2.13
N ILE A 111 2.61 -5.13 2.35
CA ILE A 111 3.03 -3.74 2.67
C ILE A 111 3.94 -3.66 3.92
N LEU A 112 3.80 -4.60 4.86
CA LEU A 112 4.66 -4.68 6.05
C LEU A 112 6.13 -4.92 5.68
N TYR A 113 6.40 -5.58 4.56
CA TYR A 113 7.73 -6.05 4.16
C TYR A 113 8.40 -5.21 3.08
N LEU A 114 7.70 -4.24 2.49
CA LEU A 114 8.26 -3.36 1.47
C LEU A 114 9.41 -2.50 2.01
N GLN A 115 10.46 -2.30 1.23
CA GLN A 115 11.61 -1.50 1.61
C GLN A 115 12.03 -0.56 0.48
N THR A 116 12.80 0.47 0.82
CA THR A 116 13.26 1.42 -0.19
C THR A 116 14.16 0.74 -1.21
N GLY A 117 13.82 0.89 -2.49
CA GLY A 117 14.51 0.22 -3.60
C GLY A 117 13.74 -0.96 -4.18
N ASP A 118 12.64 -1.38 -3.55
CA ASP A 118 11.69 -2.28 -4.19
C ASP A 118 11.08 -1.62 -5.44
N LEU A 119 10.92 -2.40 -6.50
CA LEU A 119 10.27 -1.98 -7.73
C LEU A 119 8.83 -2.51 -7.73
N LEU A 120 7.88 -1.60 -7.87
CA LEU A 120 6.45 -1.92 -7.88
C LEU A 120 5.87 -1.65 -9.26
N GLN A 121 5.16 -2.61 -9.81
CA GLN A 121 4.27 -2.40 -10.94
C GLN A 121 2.90 -1.97 -10.40
N LEU A 122 2.36 -0.88 -10.95
CA LEU A 122 1.02 -0.39 -10.63
C LEU A 122 0.15 -0.54 -11.87
N ASN A 123 -0.68 -1.58 -11.92
CA ASN A 123 -1.61 -1.77 -13.03
C ASN A 123 -2.99 -1.23 -12.67
N MET A 124 -3.26 0.02 -13.06
CA MET A 124 -4.55 0.66 -12.75
C MET A 124 -5.74 0.00 -13.48
N ARG A 125 -5.50 -0.71 -14.60
CA ARG A 125 -6.58 -1.41 -15.34
C ARG A 125 -6.98 -2.69 -14.63
N LEU A 126 -6.00 -3.49 -14.21
CA LEU A 126 -6.23 -4.72 -13.45
C LEU A 126 -6.46 -4.47 -11.95
N ARG A 127 -6.24 -3.23 -11.49
CA ARG A 127 -6.30 -2.82 -10.09
C ARG A 127 -5.33 -3.62 -9.22
N ASP A 128 -4.14 -3.89 -9.76
CA ASP A 128 -3.09 -4.64 -9.09
C ASP A 128 -1.90 -3.75 -8.68
N ILE A 129 -1.20 -4.20 -7.65
CA ILE A 129 0.10 -3.67 -7.23
C ILE A 129 0.99 -4.87 -6.99
N THR A 130 2.04 -4.98 -7.79
CA THR A 130 2.88 -6.16 -7.82
C THR A 130 4.32 -5.80 -7.50
N LEU A 131 4.93 -6.53 -6.56
CA LEU A 131 6.37 -6.44 -6.33
C LEU A 131 7.09 -7.18 -7.45
N ILE A 132 7.94 -6.48 -8.19
CA ILE A 132 8.63 -7.04 -9.35
C ILE A 132 9.81 -7.91 -8.88
N ASP A 133 9.97 -9.07 -9.52
CA ASP A 133 11.19 -9.86 -9.42
C ASP A 133 12.35 -9.13 -10.12
N ARG A 134 13.21 -8.52 -9.30
CA ARG A 134 14.35 -7.74 -9.79
C ARG A 134 15.36 -8.58 -10.55
N ALA A 135 15.56 -9.85 -10.19
CA ALA A 135 16.54 -10.71 -10.85
C ALA A 135 16.10 -11.04 -12.28
N ALA A 136 14.81 -11.33 -12.47
CA ALA A 136 14.24 -11.54 -13.80
C ALA A 136 14.28 -10.27 -14.65
N LEU A 137 13.89 -9.13 -14.08
CA LEU A 137 13.95 -7.84 -14.76
C LEU A 137 15.35 -7.54 -15.30
N GLN A 138 16.39 -7.81 -14.52
CA GLN A 138 17.78 -7.58 -14.95
C GLN A 138 18.25 -8.56 -16.01
N LYS A 139 17.79 -9.82 -15.96
CA LYS A 139 18.25 -10.88 -16.87
C LYS A 139 17.71 -10.71 -18.29
N ASP A 140 16.40 -10.54 -18.43
CA ASP A 140 15.73 -10.53 -19.75
C ASP A 140 14.77 -9.35 -19.94
N GLY A 141 14.56 -8.51 -18.92
CA GLY A 141 13.63 -7.38 -18.99
C GLY A 141 12.17 -7.76 -18.71
N THR A 142 11.89 -8.99 -18.34
CA THR A 142 10.52 -9.46 -18.06
C THR A 142 10.01 -8.87 -16.76
N ILE A 143 8.78 -8.35 -16.79
CA ILE A 143 8.05 -7.92 -15.60
C ILE A 143 7.25 -9.11 -15.09
N GLN A 144 7.72 -9.70 -14.00
CA GLN A 144 7.03 -10.78 -13.31
C GLN A 144 6.94 -10.49 -11.82
N GLU A 145 5.92 -11.05 -11.17
CA GLU A 145 5.77 -10.99 -9.73
C GLU A 145 6.92 -11.73 -9.02
N SER A 146 7.43 -11.14 -7.95
CA SER A 146 8.41 -11.77 -7.08
C SER A 146 7.81 -13.02 -6.43
N LYS A 147 8.44 -14.17 -6.69
CA LYS A 147 8.09 -15.45 -6.06
C LYS A 147 8.64 -15.59 -4.64
N GLU A 148 9.28 -14.53 -4.12
CA GLU A 148 9.90 -14.52 -2.81
C GLU A 148 8.84 -14.55 -1.70
N ASN A 149 8.96 -15.49 -0.76
CA ASN A 149 8.14 -15.46 0.44
C ASN A 149 8.67 -14.38 1.41
N LEU A 150 8.14 -13.17 1.27
CA LEU A 150 8.57 -11.98 2.02
C LEU A 150 8.48 -12.16 3.55
N VAL A 151 7.55 -13.00 4.03
CA VAL A 151 7.40 -13.30 5.46
C VAL A 151 8.65 -13.99 6.00
N VAL A 152 9.25 -14.87 5.20
CA VAL A 152 10.45 -15.61 5.57
C VAL A 152 11.69 -14.76 5.33
N THR A 153 11.85 -14.23 4.13
CA THR A 153 13.09 -13.55 3.72
C THR A 153 13.27 -12.19 4.40
N ARG A 154 12.17 -11.49 4.69
CA ARG A 154 12.17 -10.17 5.34
C ARG A 154 11.61 -10.21 6.76
N LYS A 155 11.69 -11.37 7.41
CA LYS A 155 11.20 -11.61 8.79
C LYS A 155 11.70 -10.58 9.80
N ALA A 156 12.97 -10.19 9.72
CA ALA A 156 13.56 -9.21 10.64
C ALA A 156 12.90 -7.82 10.52
N ILE A 157 12.68 -7.36 9.29
CA ILE A 157 12.01 -6.08 9.00
C ILE A 157 10.56 -6.14 9.48
N GLY A 158 9.85 -7.20 9.12
CA GLY A 158 8.47 -7.42 9.53
C GLY A 158 8.32 -7.42 11.06
N LYS A 159 9.18 -8.16 11.78
CA LYS A 159 9.18 -8.20 13.25
C LYS A 159 9.39 -6.82 13.86
N LYS A 160 10.38 -6.05 13.39
CA LYS A 160 10.68 -4.70 13.89
C LYS A 160 9.51 -3.74 13.67
N ARG A 161 8.88 -3.79 12.50
CA ARG A 161 7.73 -2.93 12.18
C ARG A 161 6.49 -3.33 12.96
N LEU A 162 6.22 -4.63 13.09
CA LEU A 162 5.11 -5.12 13.89
C LEU A 162 5.26 -4.74 15.37
N GLN A 163 6.47 -4.81 15.92
CA GLN A 163 6.77 -4.29 17.27
C GLN A 163 6.46 -2.79 17.39
N THR A 164 6.81 -2.01 16.37
CA THR A 164 6.52 -0.57 16.32
C THR A 164 5.02 -0.30 16.28
N ILE A 165 4.28 -1.03 15.44
CA ILE A 165 2.81 -0.94 15.36
C ILE A 165 2.20 -1.30 16.71
N ASN A 166 2.61 -2.42 17.31
CA ASN A 166 2.10 -2.85 18.61
C ASN A 166 2.40 -1.81 19.72
N LYS A 167 3.57 -1.17 19.69
CA LYS A 167 3.93 -0.10 20.64
C LYS A 167 3.00 1.10 20.47
N ARG A 168 2.77 1.57 19.24
CA ARG A 168 1.85 2.68 18.95
C ARG A 168 0.42 2.37 19.34
N LEU A 169 -0.03 1.13 19.18
CA LEU A 169 -1.37 0.72 19.58
C LEU A 169 -1.61 0.94 21.09
N LEU A 170 -0.56 0.94 21.92
CA LEU A 170 -0.66 1.25 23.35
C LEU A 170 -1.04 2.71 23.62
N GLU A 171 -0.75 3.62 22.68
CA GLU A 171 -1.11 5.04 22.76
C GLU A 171 -2.59 5.29 22.44
N VAL A 172 -3.26 4.31 21.81
CA VAL A 172 -4.70 4.37 21.54
C VAL A 172 -5.47 3.88 22.76
N VAL A 173 -6.46 4.68 23.20
CA VAL A 173 -7.37 4.30 24.29
C VAL A 173 -7.98 2.93 23.99
N PRO A 174 -7.98 1.96 24.93
CA PRO A 174 -8.41 0.59 24.67
C PRO A 174 -9.80 0.45 24.02
N THR A 175 -10.76 1.31 24.39
CA THR A 175 -12.12 1.33 23.84
C THR A 175 -12.21 1.77 22.38
N ASN A 176 -11.19 2.48 21.88
CA ASN A 176 -11.14 2.99 20.51
C ASN A 176 -10.35 2.06 19.58
N ARG A 177 -9.76 0.98 20.11
CA ARG A 177 -9.01 0.01 19.30
C ARG A 177 -9.98 -0.86 18.55
N MET A 178 -9.92 -0.81 17.21
CA MET A 178 -10.62 -1.77 16.37
C MET A 178 -9.92 -3.12 16.53
N ARG A 179 -10.65 -4.11 17.04
CA ARG A 179 -10.22 -5.49 17.19
C ARG A 179 -11.31 -6.38 16.64
N ASP A 180 -10.92 -7.52 16.08
CA ASP A 180 -11.87 -8.51 15.56
C ASP A 180 -12.84 -7.89 14.55
N VAL A 181 -12.26 -7.13 13.61
CA VAL A 181 -12.99 -6.50 12.51
C VAL A 181 -12.63 -7.18 11.19
N THR A 182 -13.38 -6.97 10.13
CA THR A 182 -12.95 -7.31 8.77
C THR A 182 -11.91 -6.31 8.25
N ASP A 183 -11.21 -6.68 7.17
CA ASP A 183 -10.29 -5.75 6.51
C ASP A 183 -11.04 -4.75 5.60
N ALA A 184 -10.30 -3.77 5.07
CA ALA A 184 -10.88 -2.73 4.23
C ALA A 184 -11.48 -3.25 2.91
N ALA A 185 -11.10 -4.45 2.42
CA ALA A 185 -11.65 -5.02 1.20
C ALA A 185 -13.10 -5.52 1.37
N ARG A 186 -13.52 -5.81 2.61
CA ARG A 186 -14.89 -6.23 2.95
C ARG A 186 -15.69 -5.14 3.69
N GLY A 187 -15.15 -3.92 3.74
CA GLY A 187 -15.57 -2.91 4.70
C GLY A 187 -15.07 -3.23 6.11
N VAL A 188 -14.88 -2.23 6.97
CA VAL A 188 -14.37 -2.42 8.33
C VAL A 188 -15.56 -2.56 9.29
N ILE A 189 -15.99 -3.80 9.52
CA ILE A 189 -17.12 -4.15 10.41
C ILE A 189 -16.68 -5.20 11.42
N PRO A 190 -17.34 -5.36 12.58
CA PRO A 190 -17.07 -6.47 13.48
C PRO A 190 -17.21 -7.83 12.77
N ASN A 191 -16.29 -8.77 13.01
CA ASN A 191 -16.34 -10.10 12.40
C ASN A 191 -17.62 -10.85 12.78
N ALA A 192 -18.10 -10.71 14.02
CA ALA A 192 -19.39 -11.26 14.45
C ALA A 192 -20.56 -10.82 13.55
N LEU A 193 -20.54 -9.57 13.05
CA LEU A 193 -21.54 -9.10 12.10
C LEU A 193 -21.30 -9.70 10.71
N ALA A 194 -20.05 -9.75 10.25
CA ALA A 194 -19.72 -10.35 8.95
C ALA A 194 -20.14 -11.82 8.85
N GLU A 195 -20.03 -12.57 9.96
CA GLU A 195 -20.49 -13.95 10.08
C GLU A 195 -22.02 -14.04 10.05
N ALA A 196 -22.71 -13.17 10.81
CA ALA A 196 -24.17 -13.14 10.87
C ALA A 196 -24.84 -12.75 9.55
N VAL A 197 -24.19 -11.98 8.67
CA VAL A 197 -24.74 -11.61 7.35
C VAL A 197 -24.93 -12.83 6.42
N GLY A 198 -24.23 -13.94 6.69
CA GLY A 198 -24.49 -15.22 6.02
C GLY A 198 -25.78 -15.90 6.47
N GLU A 199 -26.35 -15.48 7.60
CA GLU A 199 -27.61 -15.98 8.13
C GLU A 199 -28.74 -15.03 7.70
N SER A 200 -29.76 -15.56 7.03
CA SER A 200 -30.94 -14.74 6.70
C SER A 200 -31.59 -14.28 7.99
N TYR A 201 -31.67 -12.96 8.21
CA TYR A 201 -32.44 -12.39 9.31
C TYR A 201 -33.87 -12.93 9.24
N GLN A 202 -34.21 -13.82 10.17
CA GLN A 202 -35.58 -14.27 10.37
C GLN A 202 -36.22 -13.25 11.31
N PRO A 203 -37.10 -12.36 10.82
CA PRO A 203 -37.85 -11.49 11.72
C PRO A 203 -38.58 -12.39 12.71
N THR A 204 -38.44 -12.10 14.00
CA THR A 204 -39.23 -12.75 15.04
C THR A 204 -40.69 -12.57 14.65
N VAL A 205 -41.35 -13.67 14.30
CA VAL A 205 -42.77 -13.68 13.91
C VAL A 205 -43.54 -12.91 14.98
N LYS A 206 -44.27 -11.87 14.57
CA LYS A 206 -45.21 -11.12 15.42
C LYS A 206 -46.36 -12.04 15.86
N ASN A 207 -46.10 -12.98 16.76
CA ASN A 207 -47.12 -13.83 17.37
C ASN A 207 -47.00 -13.74 18.90
N ALA A 208 -47.25 -12.56 19.46
CA ALA A 208 -47.48 -12.41 20.91
C ALA A 208 -48.18 -11.10 21.33
N LEU A 209 -48.97 -10.44 20.47
CA LEU A 209 -49.79 -9.29 20.89
C LEU A 209 -51.27 -9.37 20.46
N ALA A 210 -51.74 -10.57 20.07
CA ALA A 210 -53.16 -10.81 19.77
C ALA A 210 -53.84 -11.77 20.76
N GLN A 211 -53.23 -12.03 21.93
CA GLN A 211 -53.84 -12.83 23.02
C GLN A 211 -53.72 -12.13 24.38
N ALA A 212 -53.96 -10.82 24.41
CA ALA A 212 -54.40 -10.13 25.61
C ALA A 212 -55.74 -9.46 25.30
N GLY A 213 -56.73 -10.30 25.00
CA GLY A 213 -58.12 -9.96 25.18
C GLY A 213 -58.59 -10.67 26.45
N ASP A 214 -58.77 -9.89 27.50
CA ASP A 214 -59.91 -9.87 28.43
C ASP A 214 -59.86 -8.54 29.20
#